data_AF-A0A9D8WT74-F1
#
_entry.id   AF-A0A9D8WT74-F1
#
_cell.length_a   1.000
_cell.length_b   1.000
_cell.length_c   1.000
_cell.angle_alpha   90.00
_cell.angle_beta   90.00
_cell.angle_gamma   90.00
#
_symmetry.space_group_name_H-M   'P 1'
#
loop_
_entity.id
_entity.type
_entity.pdbx_description
1 polymer ?
#
loop_
_entity_poly.entity_id
_entity_poly.type
_entity_poly.pdbx_seq_one_letter_code
_entity_poly.pdbx_strand_id
1 'polypeptide(L)'
;MVATILGIISAIINIYTILCVIDIILTWFPGAKFTPFGKAISSICDPYLGLFSKSGKLRIGNIDFSPILSIGILSLLTTILSRITLTGRIYFGGILGSIVSMFWNLVSSLVGIFAIIILVRWIVLLVKKGYTPYDSGWNNVDAMLQKPVYKITNTFSKKPVSYQNALIISFVVLMAILILGLFLSALLIRLCNMLPF
;
A
#
# COMPACT_ATOMS: atom_id res chain seq x y z
N MET A 1 2.67 5.83 -35.37
CA MET A 1 2.20 7.16 -34.90
C MET A 1 1.28 7.06 -33.68
N VAL A 2 0.21 6.24 -33.70
CA VAL A 2 -0.67 6.08 -32.52
C VAL A 2 0.07 5.46 -31.32
N ALA A 3 0.84 4.39 -31.53
CA ALA A 3 1.63 3.75 -30.47
C ALA A 3 2.67 4.70 -29.82
N THR A 4 3.33 5.54 -30.62
CA THR A 4 4.27 6.54 -30.12
C THR A 4 3.58 7.62 -29.27
N ILE A 5 2.38 8.06 -29.67
CA ILE A 5 1.59 9.03 -28.89
C ILE A 5 1.15 8.41 -27.55
N LEU A 6 0.65 7.17 -27.57
CA LEU A 6 0.24 6.45 -26.35
C LEU A 6 1.43 6.18 -25.41
N GLY A 7 2.60 5.88 -25.96
CA GLY A 7 3.84 5.73 -25.20
C GLY A 7 4.23 7.01 -24.46
N ILE A 8 4.16 8.17 -25.13
CA ILE A 8 4.44 9.47 -24.52
C ILE A 8 3.44 9.78 -23.40
N ILE A 9 2.14 9.55 -23.62
CA ILE A 9 1.09 9.75 -22.60
C ILE A 9 1.36 8.84 -21.39
N SER A 10 1.71 7.57 -21.64
CA SER A 10 2.03 6.61 -20.57
C SER A 10 3.22 7.09 -19.73
N ALA A 11 4.26 7.63 -20.37
CA ALA A 11 5.42 8.19 -19.69
C ALA A 11 5.05 9.41 -18.83
N ILE A 12 4.20 10.31 -19.34
CA ILE A 12 3.71 11.48 -18.59
C ILE A 12 2.92 11.05 -17.35
N ILE A 13 2.01 10.07 -17.49
CA ILE A 13 1.22 9.58 -16.35
C ILE A 13 2.13 8.89 -15.32
N ASN A 14 3.16 8.16 -15.76
CA ASN A 14 4.12 7.55 -14.86
C ASN A 14 4.88 8.62 -14.05
N ILE A 15 5.38 9.66 -14.71
CA ILE A 15 6.02 10.80 -14.04
C ILE A 15 5.06 11.46 -13.04
N TYR A 16 3.80 11.67 -13.43
CA TYR A 16 2.77 12.21 -12.54
C TYR A 16 2.50 11.31 -11.33
N THR A 17 2.54 9.98 -11.51
CA THR A 17 2.41 8.99 -10.43
C THR A 17 3.55 9.13 -9.43
N ILE A 18 4.78 9.26 -9.93
CA ILE A 18 5.97 9.48 -9.08
C ILE A 18 5.85 10.80 -8.32
N LEU A 19 5.40 11.88 -8.97
CA LEU A 19 5.16 13.17 -8.30
C LEU A 19 4.13 13.05 -7.18
N CYS A 20 3.03 12.33 -7.39
CA CYS A 20 2.03 12.07 -6.34
C CYS A 20 2.64 11.31 -5.16
N VAL A 21 3.47 10.29 -5.43
CA VAL A 21 4.19 9.54 -4.37
C VAL A 21 5.12 10.46 -3.58
N ILE A 22 5.85 11.34 -4.28
CA ILE A 22 6.73 12.32 -3.64
C ILE A 22 5.92 13.26 -2.75
N ASP A 23 4.79 13.79 -3.21
CA ASP A 23 3.91 14.66 -2.42
C ASP A 23 3.46 13.97 -1.12
N ILE A 24 3.04 12.71 -1.22
CA ILE A 24 2.63 11.90 -0.06
C ILE A 24 3.80 11.75 0.93
N ILE A 25 5.01 11.45 0.45
CA ILE A 25 6.19 11.36 1.30
C ILE A 25 6.51 12.73 1.95
N LEU A 26 6.38 13.83 1.20
CA LEU A 26 6.58 15.19 1.72
C LEU A 26 5.58 15.52 2.84
N THR A 27 4.36 14.98 2.82
CA THR A 27 3.43 15.17 3.94
C THR A 27 3.93 14.58 5.26
N TRP A 28 4.83 13.59 5.21
CA TRP A 28 5.44 12.99 6.40
C TRP A 28 6.60 13.83 6.94
N PHE A 29 7.14 14.75 6.12
CA PHE A 29 8.21 15.68 6.48
C PHE A 29 7.71 17.12 6.43
N PRO A 30 7.10 17.65 7.51
CA PRO A 30 6.45 18.97 7.49
C PRO A 30 7.37 20.10 7.01
N GLY A 31 8.66 20.07 7.38
CA GLY A 31 9.65 21.06 6.92
C GLY A 31 9.86 21.08 5.40
N ALA A 32 9.72 19.94 4.71
CA ALA A 32 9.90 19.84 3.27
C ALA A 32 8.65 20.32 2.50
N LYS A 33 7.45 20.12 3.07
CA LYS A 33 6.19 20.57 2.46
C LYS A 33 6.06 22.09 2.37
N PHE A 34 6.61 22.84 3.33
CA PHE A 34 6.54 24.30 3.32
C PHE A 34 7.52 24.98 2.36
N THR A 35 8.47 24.23 1.78
CA THR A 35 9.40 24.75 0.77
C THR A 35 8.65 25.15 -0.51
N PRO A 36 9.16 26.12 -1.29
CA PRO A 36 8.55 26.48 -2.58
C PRO A 36 8.43 25.29 -3.54
N PHE A 37 9.38 24.35 -3.48
CA PHE A 37 9.33 23.10 -4.24
C PHE A 37 8.18 22.20 -3.77
N GLY A 38 8.02 22.00 -2.46
CA GLY A 38 6.92 21.22 -1.89
C GLY A 38 5.54 21.81 -2.23
N LYS A 39 5.39 23.14 -2.13
CA LYS A 39 4.14 23.84 -2.51
C LYS A 39 3.82 23.71 -4.00
N ALA A 40 4.84 23.75 -4.87
CA ALA A 40 4.64 23.57 -6.31
C ALA A 40 4.16 22.14 -6.63
N ILE A 41 4.77 21.13 -6.02
CA ILE A 41 4.35 19.73 -6.17
C ILE A 41 2.93 19.53 -5.64
N SER A 42 2.63 20.01 -4.43
CA SER A 42 1.29 19.89 -3.85
C SER A 42 0.25 20.56 -4.72
N SER A 43 0.50 21.75 -5.27
CA SER A 43 -0.45 22.43 -6.18
C SER A 43 -0.79 21.61 -7.44
N ILE A 44 0.19 20.86 -7.97
CA ILE A 44 0.02 19.99 -9.15
C ILE A 44 -0.70 18.67 -8.79
N CYS A 45 -0.45 18.13 -7.59
CA CYS A 45 -1.01 16.85 -7.14
C CYS A 45 -2.39 17.01 -6.46
N ASP A 46 -2.64 18.14 -5.81
CA ASP A 46 -3.87 18.51 -5.09
C ASP A 46 -5.17 18.34 -5.89
N PRO A 47 -5.28 18.71 -7.19
CA PRO A 47 -6.52 18.46 -7.93
C PRO A 47 -6.87 16.97 -8.04
N TYR A 48 -5.87 16.09 -8.13
CA TYR A 48 -6.08 14.64 -8.18
C TYR A 48 -6.21 14.04 -6.78
N LEU A 49 -5.25 14.30 -5.89
CA LEU A 49 -5.25 13.82 -4.51
C LEU A 49 -6.46 14.34 -3.73
N GLY A 50 -6.92 15.55 -4.03
CA GLY A 50 -8.10 16.18 -3.45
C GLY A 50 -9.40 15.43 -3.72
N LEU A 51 -9.53 14.72 -4.85
CA LEU A 51 -10.70 13.87 -5.14
C LEU A 51 -10.79 12.68 -4.16
N PHE A 52 -9.64 12.12 -3.80
CA PHE A 52 -9.55 10.99 -2.86
C PHE A 52 -9.51 11.44 -1.39
N SER A 53 -8.94 12.62 -1.13
CA SER A 53 -8.85 13.23 0.21
C SER A 53 -10.21 13.76 0.68
N LYS A 54 -10.94 14.52 -0.16
CA LYS A 54 -12.30 15.00 0.18
C LYS A 54 -13.30 13.90 0.42
N SER A 55 -13.08 12.73 -0.19
CA SER A 55 -14.02 11.63 -0.09
C SER A 55 -14.14 11.09 1.33
N GLY A 56 -13.14 11.25 2.21
CA GLY A 56 -13.18 10.91 3.65
C GLY A 56 -13.50 9.44 4.01
N LYS A 57 -13.87 8.63 3.03
CA LYS A 57 -14.48 7.30 3.16
C LYS A 57 -13.48 6.17 3.46
N LEU A 58 -12.19 6.41 3.28
CA LEU A 58 -11.12 5.42 3.51
C LEU A 58 -10.17 5.88 4.63
N ARG A 59 -10.73 6.41 5.72
CA ARG A 59 -9.99 6.60 6.98
C ARG A 59 -10.33 5.43 7.90
N ILE A 60 -9.34 4.60 8.26
CA ILE A 60 -9.52 3.58 9.32
C ILE A 60 -8.72 4.07 10.51
N GLY A 61 -9.43 4.61 11.51
CA GLY A 61 -8.81 5.27 12.66
C GLY A 61 -8.10 6.57 12.25
N ASN A 62 -6.84 6.72 12.66
CA ASN A 62 -6.01 7.90 12.37
C ASN A 62 -5.16 7.76 11.08
N ILE A 63 -5.32 6.66 10.33
CA ILE A 63 -4.54 6.39 9.13
C ILE A 63 -5.40 6.67 7.89
N ASP A 64 -4.90 7.55 7.02
CA ASP A 64 -5.53 7.91 5.75
C ASP A 64 -5.06 6.97 4.65
N PHE A 65 -5.97 6.14 4.13
CA PHE A 65 -5.68 5.17 3.05
C PHE A 65 -5.98 5.72 1.65
N SER A 66 -6.54 6.93 1.55
CA SER A 66 -6.75 7.65 0.29
C SER A 66 -5.51 7.73 -0.61
N PRO A 67 -4.28 7.97 -0.10
CA PRO A 67 -3.07 8.00 -0.91
C PRO A 67 -2.77 6.67 -1.62
N ILE A 68 -3.04 5.55 -0.95
CA ILE A 68 -2.80 4.21 -1.49
C ILE A 68 -3.77 3.92 -2.64
N LEU A 69 -5.04 4.31 -2.46
CA LEU A 69 -6.07 4.13 -3.49
C LEU A 69 -5.80 5.00 -4.73
N SER A 70 -5.39 6.26 -4.54
CA SER A 70 -5.08 7.17 -5.65
C SER A 70 -3.90 6.63 -6.48
N ILE A 71 -2.82 6.21 -5.83
CA ILE A 71 -1.68 5.58 -6.52
C ILE A 71 -2.12 4.30 -7.23
N GLY A 72 -2.97 3.47 -6.61
CA GLY A 72 -3.49 2.25 -7.21
C GLY A 72 -4.23 2.48 -8.53
N ILE A 73 -5.11 3.48 -8.57
CA ILE A 73 -5.88 3.83 -9.78
C ILE A 73 -4.96 4.38 -10.88
N LEU A 74 -4.01 5.23 -10.51
CA LEU A 74 -3.08 5.81 -11.46
C LEU A 74 -2.15 4.73 -12.06
N SER A 75 -1.67 3.81 -11.22
CA SER A 75 -0.88 2.65 -11.63
C SER A 75 -1.67 1.70 -12.54
N LEU A 76 -2.96 1.50 -12.26
CA LEU A 76 -3.86 0.73 -13.13
C LEU A 76 -3.94 1.37 -14.53
N LEU A 77 -4.16 2.69 -14.59
CA LEU A 77 -4.25 3.43 -15.84
C LEU A 77 -2.95 3.31 -16.66
N THR A 78 -1.80 3.54 -16.02
CA THR A 78 -0.48 3.39 -16.67
C THR A 78 -0.25 1.97 -17.18
N THR A 79 -0.63 0.97 -16.40
CA THR A 79 -0.49 -0.45 -16.78
C THR A 79 -1.33 -0.78 -18.01
N ILE A 80 -2.58 -0.32 -18.05
CA ILE A 80 -3.47 -0.54 -19.19
C ILE A 80 -2.91 0.16 -20.44
N LEU A 81 -2.56 1.44 -20.36
CA LEU A 81 -2.00 2.20 -21.49
C LEU A 81 -0.69 1.60 -22.02
N SER A 82 0.20 1.16 -21.12
CA SER A 82 1.45 0.50 -21.51
C SER A 82 1.20 -0.82 -22.24
N ARG A 83 0.26 -1.63 -21.75
CA ARG A 83 -0.13 -2.89 -22.42
C ARG A 83 -0.68 -2.62 -23.81
N ILE A 84 -1.58 -1.65 -23.97
CA ILE A 84 -2.17 -1.26 -25.26
C ILE A 84 -1.08 -0.84 -26.25
N THR A 85 -0.09 -0.07 -25.78
CA THR A 85 1.01 0.42 -26.62
C THR A 85 1.88 -0.73 -27.13
N LEU A 86 2.09 -1.77 -26.32
CA LEU A 86 2.95 -2.91 -26.65
C LEU A 86 2.24 -3.96 -27.50
N THR A 87 1.00 -4.33 -27.18
CA THR A 87 0.27 -5.38 -27.90
C THR A 87 -0.64 -4.86 -29.02
N GLY A 88 -0.91 -3.55 -29.06
CA GLY A 88 -1.83 -2.93 -30.04
C GLY A 88 -3.28 -3.41 -29.93
N ARG A 89 -3.61 -4.19 -28.91
CA ARG A 89 -4.93 -4.80 -28.67
C ARG A 89 -5.32 -4.68 -27.20
N ILE A 90 -6.57 -4.28 -26.97
CA ILE A 90 -7.26 -4.38 -25.67
C ILE A 90 -8.06 -5.68 -25.72
N TYR A 91 -7.70 -6.65 -24.89
CA TYR A 91 -8.54 -7.83 -24.67
C TYR A 91 -8.98 -7.88 -23.22
N PHE A 92 -10.17 -8.42 -22.98
CA PHE A 92 -10.90 -8.28 -21.72
C PHE A 92 -10.13 -8.87 -20.53
N GLY A 93 -9.47 -10.01 -20.77
CA GLY A 93 -8.62 -10.68 -19.80
C GLY A 93 -7.47 -9.82 -19.25
N GLY A 94 -6.86 -8.98 -20.09
CA GLY A 94 -5.77 -8.09 -19.69
C GLY A 94 -6.23 -6.96 -18.77
N ILE A 95 -7.42 -6.40 -19.01
CA ILE A 95 -8.03 -5.40 -18.12
C ILE A 95 -8.39 -6.05 -16.79
N LEU A 96 -9.03 -7.23 -16.83
CA LEU A 96 -9.41 -7.96 -15.62
C LEU A 96 -8.18 -8.28 -14.76
N GLY A 97 -7.12 -8.78 -15.36
CA GLY A 97 -5.84 -9.04 -14.68
C GLY A 97 -5.22 -7.76 -14.09
N SER A 98 -5.35 -6.63 -14.80
CA SER A 98 -4.86 -5.34 -14.28
C SER A 98 -5.66 -4.89 -13.06
N ILE A 99 -6.99 -5.04 -13.08
CA ILE A 99 -7.87 -4.75 -11.93
C ILE A 99 -7.52 -5.66 -10.74
N VAL A 100 -7.36 -6.97 -10.96
CA VAL A 100 -6.95 -7.92 -9.92
C VAL A 100 -5.60 -7.52 -9.31
N SER A 101 -4.64 -7.10 -10.14
CA SER A 101 -3.33 -6.63 -9.68
C SER A 101 -3.42 -5.35 -8.85
N MET A 102 -4.25 -4.38 -9.25
CA MET A 102 -4.52 -3.18 -8.47
C MET A 102 -5.09 -3.54 -7.09
N PHE A 103 -6.13 -4.37 -7.05
CA PHE A 103 -6.71 -4.80 -5.77
C PHE A 103 -5.69 -5.51 -4.89
N TRP A 104 -4.87 -6.39 -5.46
CA TRP A 104 -3.80 -7.06 -4.72
C TRP A 104 -2.77 -6.07 -4.16
N ASN A 105 -2.32 -5.09 -4.95
CA ASN A 105 -1.36 -4.08 -4.51
C ASN A 105 -1.93 -3.23 -3.35
N LEU A 106 -3.21 -2.87 -3.42
CA LEU A 106 -3.89 -2.16 -2.33
C LEU A 106 -3.90 -3.01 -1.05
N VAL A 107 -4.32 -4.28 -1.13
CA VAL A 107 -4.34 -5.17 0.05
C VAL A 107 -2.93 -5.39 0.61
N SER A 108 -1.97 -5.65 -0.28
CA SER A 108 -0.57 -5.88 0.09
C SER A 108 0.07 -4.68 0.77
N SER A 109 -0.25 -3.45 0.35
CA SER A 109 0.30 -2.26 1.00
C SER A 109 -0.25 -2.07 2.41
N LEU A 110 -1.54 -2.34 2.62
CA LEU A 110 -2.17 -2.27 3.95
C LEU A 110 -1.54 -3.26 4.92
N VAL A 111 -1.43 -4.52 4.48
CA VAL A 111 -0.80 -5.58 5.26
C VAL A 111 0.69 -5.28 5.48
N GLY A 112 1.38 -4.75 4.47
CA GLY A 112 2.78 -4.35 4.54
C GLY A 112 3.03 -3.24 5.58
N ILE A 113 2.22 -2.18 5.58
CA ILE A 113 2.32 -1.10 6.60
C ILE A 113 2.12 -1.68 8.00
N PHE A 114 1.11 -2.52 8.18
CA PHE A 114 0.84 -3.16 9.46
C PHE A 114 2.02 -4.06 9.91
N ALA A 115 2.60 -4.83 8.98
CA ALA A 115 3.79 -5.64 9.23
C ALA A 115 5.01 -4.79 9.60
N ILE A 116 5.21 -3.64 8.96
CA ILE A 116 6.29 -2.68 9.29
C ILE A 116 6.11 -2.16 10.72
N ILE A 117 4.90 -1.77 11.12
CA ILE A 117 4.63 -1.27 12.48
C ILE A 117 4.94 -2.35 13.51
N ILE A 118 4.54 -3.61 13.27
CA ILE A 118 4.86 -4.74 14.14
C ILE A 118 6.38 -4.96 14.23
N LEU A 119 7.07 -4.93 13.09
CA LEU A 119 8.52 -5.11 13.02
C LEU A 119 9.24 -4.02 13.82
N VAL A 120 8.90 -2.75 13.58
CA VAL A 120 9.47 -1.62 14.32
C VAL A 120 9.20 -1.77 15.82
N ARG A 121 7.97 -2.12 16.19
CA ARG A 121 7.61 -2.31 17.60
C ARG A 121 8.43 -3.43 18.24
N TRP A 122 8.59 -4.54 17.55
CA TRP A 122 9.40 -5.66 18.01
C TRP A 122 10.86 -5.26 18.22
N ILE A 123 11.47 -4.54 17.27
CA ILE A 123 12.83 -4.02 17.41
C ILE A 123 12.96 -3.11 18.65
N VAL A 124 12.01 -2.19 18.85
CA VAL A 124 12.02 -1.28 20.00
C VAL A 124 11.98 -2.05 21.32
N LEU A 125 11.17 -3.12 21.39
CA LEU A 125 11.10 -3.98 22.57
C LEU A 125 12.41 -4.74 22.82
N LEU A 126 13.14 -5.14 21.76
CA LEU A 126 14.47 -5.74 21.91
C LEU A 126 15.49 -4.73 22.45
N VAL A 127 15.52 -3.53 21.88
CA VAL A 127 16.47 -2.47 22.30
C VAL A 127 16.23 -2.05 23.74
N LYS A 128 14.97 -1.90 24.15
CA LYS A 128 14.61 -1.48 25.51
C LYS A 128 14.48 -2.64 26.51
N LYS A 129 14.88 -3.86 26.14
CA LYS A 129 14.76 -5.08 26.99
C LYS A 129 13.35 -5.27 27.57
N GLY A 130 12.32 -4.96 26.77
CA GLY A 130 10.92 -5.07 27.16
C GLY A 130 10.36 -3.91 28.01
N TYR A 131 11.15 -2.87 28.29
CA TYR A 131 10.68 -1.70 29.05
C TYR A 131 10.02 -0.64 28.16
N THR A 132 8.83 -0.22 28.54
CA THR A 132 8.07 0.85 27.87
C THR A 132 7.58 1.87 28.90
N PRO A 133 8.06 3.12 28.86
CA PRO A 133 7.59 4.17 29.76
C PRO A 133 6.08 4.40 29.61
N TYR A 134 5.40 4.74 30.72
CA TYR A 134 3.96 4.99 30.73
C TYR A 134 3.54 6.19 29.85
N ASP A 135 4.38 7.22 29.74
CA ASP A 135 4.10 8.40 28.91
C ASP A 135 4.63 8.24 27.47
N SER A 136 4.83 7.00 27.02
CA SER A 136 5.37 6.75 25.70
C SER A 136 4.27 6.71 24.64
N GLY A 137 4.49 7.41 23.52
CA GLY A 137 3.61 7.34 22.34
C GLY A 137 3.42 5.92 21.78
N TRP A 138 4.26 4.96 22.20
CA TRP A 138 4.13 3.54 21.90
C TRP A 138 2.87 2.89 22.47
N ASN A 139 2.25 3.45 23.52
CA ASN A 139 1.04 2.87 24.12
C ASN A 139 -0.15 2.92 23.15
N ASN A 140 -0.23 3.98 22.33
CA ASN A 140 -1.24 4.08 21.28
C ASN A 140 -1.01 3.02 20.21
N VAL A 141 0.26 2.79 19.84
CA VAL A 141 0.63 1.74 18.88
C VAL A 141 0.26 0.37 19.44
N ASP A 142 0.56 0.09 20.70
CA ASP A 142 0.19 -1.17 21.33
C ASP A 142 -1.33 -1.36 21.39
N ALA A 143 -2.11 -0.33 21.72
CA ALA A 143 -3.56 -0.42 21.72
C ALA A 143 -4.12 -0.78 20.32
N MET A 144 -3.49 -0.27 19.25
CA MET A 144 -3.85 -0.60 17.86
C MET A 144 -3.43 -2.02 17.48
N LEU A 145 -2.25 -2.47 17.92
CA LEU A 145 -1.69 -3.77 17.59
C LEU A 145 -2.30 -4.91 18.42
N GLN A 146 -2.68 -4.67 19.67
CA GLN A 146 -3.01 -5.73 20.63
C GLN A 146 -4.14 -6.63 20.12
N LYS A 147 -5.28 -6.06 19.74
CA LYS A 147 -6.44 -6.82 19.25
C LYS A 147 -6.10 -7.68 18.02
N PRO A 148 -5.56 -7.12 16.90
CA PRO A 148 -5.20 -7.92 15.73
C PRO A 148 -4.08 -8.93 16.00
N VAL A 149 -3.04 -8.56 16.73
CA VAL A 149 -1.88 -9.46 17.02
C VAL A 149 -2.32 -10.67 17.84
N TYR A 150 -3.11 -10.48 18.90
CA TYR A 150 -3.63 -11.59 19.68
C TYR A 150 -4.70 -12.39 18.95
N LYS A 151 -5.52 -11.76 18.09
CA LYS A 151 -6.47 -12.51 17.23
C LYS A 151 -5.74 -13.46 16.29
N ILE A 152 -4.65 -13.00 15.68
CA ILE A 152 -3.79 -13.85 14.84
C ILE A 152 -3.16 -14.94 15.69
N THR A 153 -2.53 -14.59 16.81
CA THR A 153 -1.81 -15.56 17.66
C THR A 153 -2.73 -16.63 18.24
N ASN A 154 -3.93 -16.26 18.71
CA ASN A 154 -4.92 -17.20 19.26
C ASN A 154 -5.46 -18.19 18.22
N THR A 155 -5.34 -17.87 16.93
CA THR A 155 -5.70 -18.79 15.84
C THR A 155 -4.69 -19.94 15.74
N PHE A 156 -3.43 -19.70 16.13
CA PHE A 156 -2.34 -20.68 16.02
C PHE A 156 -1.90 -21.30 17.36
N SER A 157 -2.11 -20.60 18.49
CA SER A 157 -1.72 -21.06 19.82
C SER A 157 -2.86 -20.90 20.83
N LYS A 158 -3.24 -21.99 21.50
CA LYS A 158 -4.25 -22.00 22.57
C LYS A 158 -3.71 -21.56 23.94
N LYS A 159 -2.39 -21.45 24.10
CA LYS A 159 -1.74 -21.04 25.35
C LYS A 159 -1.55 -19.52 25.37
N PRO A 160 -1.62 -18.86 26.54
CA PRO A 160 -1.34 -17.43 26.64
C PRO A 160 0.13 -17.18 26.26
N VAL A 161 0.33 -16.42 25.17
CA VAL A 161 1.66 -16.08 24.63
C VAL A 161 2.03 -14.68 25.10
N SER A 162 3.29 -14.47 25.48
CA SER A 162 3.82 -13.13 25.79
C SER A 162 3.68 -12.18 24.59
N TYR A 163 3.46 -10.90 24.84
CA TYR A 163 3.24 -9.89 23.79
C TYR A 163 4.39 -9.85 22.76
N GLN A 164 5.64 -9.97 23.20
CA GLN A 164 6.80 -9.99 22.29
C GLN A 164 6.76 -11.17 21.31
N ASN A 165 6.36 -12.35 21.81
CA ASN A 165 6.25 -13.56 20.99
C ASN A 165 5.02 -13.49 20.08
N ALA A 166 3.92 -12.91 20.56
CA ALA A 166 2.72 -12.67 19.76
C ALA A 166 3.02 -11.72 18.57
N LEU A 167 3.83 -10.68 18.79
CA LEU A 167 4.29 -9.79 17.71
C LEU A 167 5.07 -10.54 16.63
N ILE A 168 6.06 -11.38 17.00
CA ILE A 168 6.81 -12.18 16.02
C ILE A 168 5.88 -13.12 15.25
N ILE A 169 5.02 -13.87 15.95
CA ILE A 169 4.11 -14.83 15.32
C ILE A 169 3.21 -14.10 14.32
N SER A 170 2.63 -12.97 14.73
CA SER A 170 1.80 -12.17 13.83
C SER A 170 2.57 -11.64 12.62
N PHE A 171 3.82 -11.19 12.80
CA PHE A 171 4.67 -10.74 11.70
C PHE A 171 4.92 -11.85 10.68
N VAL A 172 5.30 -13.05 11.16
CA VAL A 172 5.55 -14.21 10.30
C VAL A 172 4.28 -14.62 9.54
N VAL A 173 3.13 -14.62 10.21
CA VAL A 173 1.84 -14.93 9.56
C VAL A 173 1.49 -13.91 8.49
N LEU A 174 1.67 -12.61 8.75
CA LEU A 174 1.41 -11.57 7.75
C LEU A 174 2.35 -11.69 6.55
N MET A 175 3.63 -11.98 6.78
CA MET A 175 4.60 -12.24 5.71
C MET A 175 4.20 -13.47 4.89
N ALA A 176 3.75 -14.55 5.53
CA ALA A 176 3.25 -15.73 4.84
C ALA A 176 2.02 -15.40 3.98
N ILE A 177 1.07 -14.62 4.49
CA ILE A 177 -0.11 -14.15 3.75
C ILE A 177 0.30 -13.30 2.54
N LEU A 178 1.27 -12.40 2.70
CA LEU A 178 1.79 -11.58 1.61
C LEU A 178 2.43 -12.43 0.51
N ILE A 179 3.29 -13.38 0.87
CA ILE A 179 3.95 -14.28 -0.08
C ILE A 179 2.92 -15.16 -0.80
N LEU A 180 1.99 -15.77 -0.05
CA LEU A 180 0.93 -16.59 -0.63
C LEU A 180 0.04 -15.80 -1.58
N GLY A 181 -0.32 -14.57 -1.21
CA GLY A 181 -1.17 -13.75 -2.06
C GLY A 181 -0.44 -13.16 -3.27
N LEU A 182 0.89 -12.97 -3.22
CA LEU A 182 1.68 -12.69 -4.43
C LEU A 182 1.58 -13.86 -5.42
N PHE A 183 1.67 -15.10 -4.92
CA PHE A 183 1.51 -16.28 -5.75
C PHE A 183 0.08 -16.42 -6.31
N LEU A 184 -0.95 -16.27 -5.45
CA LEU A 184 -2.35 -16.36 -5.88
C LEU A 184 -2.72 -15.28 -6.88
N SER A 185 -2.31 -14.03 -6.64
CA SER A 185 -2.58 -12.93 -7.56
C SER A 185 -1.88 -13.15 -8.91
N ALA A 186 -0.63 -13.62 -8.91
CA ALA A 186 0.06 -13.98 -10.15
C ALA A 186 -0.66 -15.10 -10.91
N LEU A 187 -1.15 -16.13 -10.21
CA LEU A 187 -1.95 -17.21 -10.79
C LEU A 187 -3.25 -16.67 -11.41
N LEU A 188 -4.00 -15.85 -10.66
CA LEU A 188 -5.26 -15.25 -11.13
C LEU A 188 -5.03 -14.36 -12.35
N ILE A 189 -3.99 -13.54 -12.35
CA ILE A 189 -3.64 -12.67 -13.47
C ILE A 189 -3.28 -13.52 -14.69
N ARG A 190 -2.51 -14.60 -14.52
CA ARG A 190 -2.17 -15.53 -15.61
C ARG A 190 -3.42 -16.16 -16.19
N LEU A 191 -4.34 -16.65 -15.34
CA LEU A 191 -5.61 -17.21 -15.77
C LEU A 191 -6.46 -16.19 -16.53
N CYS A 192 -6.54 -14.94 -16.04
CA CYS A 192 -7.25 -13.87 -16.72
C CYS A 192 -6.66 -13.58 -18.11
N ASN A 193 -5.33 -13.56 -18.23
CA ASN A 193 -4.67 -13.31 -19.52
C ASN A 193 -4.80 -14.50 -20.50
N MET A 194 -5.12 -15.70 -20.02
CA MET A 194 -5.37 -16.87 -20.87
C MET A 194 -6.79 -16.93 -21.42
N LEU A 195 -7.71 -16.07 -20.96
CA LEU A 195 -9.08 -16.01 -21.49
C LEU A 195 -9.03 -15.49 -22.94
N PRO A 196 -9.47 -16.31 -23.92
CA PRO A 196 -9.28 -16.00 -25.34
C PRO A 196 -10.39 -15.08 -25.87
N PHE A 197 -10.53 -13.84 -25.37
CA PHE A 197 -11.42 -12.82 -25.95
C PHE A 197 -10.88 -11.40 -25.71
#